data_AF-A0A7S1RZP7-F1
#
_entry.id   AF-A0A7S1RZP7-F1
#
_cell.length_a   1.000
_cell.length_b   1.000
_cell.length_c   1.000
_cell.angle_alpha   90.00
_cell.angle_beta   90.00
_cell.angle_gamma   90.00
#
_symmetry.space_group_name_H-M   'P 1'
#
loop_
_entity.id
_entity.type
_entity.pdbx_description
1 polymer ?
#
loop_
_entity_poly.entity_id
_entity_poly.type
_entity_poly.pdbx_seq_one_letter_code
_entity_poly.pdbx_strand_id
1 'polypeptide(L)'
;MGSLDRSSTGQYEFVGENNPVGAFTPYNHFGSGDIPMSALNYGKLTQQMVHIPFIMGAIAIFHSVPTSATGGSNVSLTSCVLAKIFSRQITTWDHADIKALNPSLSAPAGTAIKVVRRVLGSSSTA
;
A
#
# COMPACT_ATOMS: atom_id res chain seq x y z
N MET A 1 -11.27 -3.85 18.60
CA MET A 1 -10.17 -4.60 17.94
C MET A 1 -9.71 -3.76 16.77
N GLY A 2 -8.81 -2.80 17.03
CA GLY A 2 -8.45 -1.75 16.09
C GLY A 2 -7.43 -2.24 15.06
N SER A 3 -7.73 -2.01 13.78
CA SER A 3 -6.79 -2.16 12.69
C SER A 3 -5.59 -1.25 12.93
N LEU A 4 -4.45 -1.82 13.35
CA LEU A 4 -3.18 -1.11 13.39
C LEU A 4 -2.67 -0.94 11.95
N ASP A 5 -3.00 0.18 11.32
CA ASP A 5 -2.16 0.71 10.24
C ASP A 5 -0.86 1.22 10.88
N ARG A 6 0.33 0.95 10.33
CA ARG A 6 1.58 1.48 10.92
C ARG A 6 1.63 3.00 10.89
N SER A 7 1.01 3.64 9.89
CA SER A 7 0.82 5.08 9.86
C SER A 7 -0.33 5.52 10.74
N SER A 8 -1.46 4.80 10.78
CA SER A 8 -2.51 5.06 11.77
C SER A 8 -2.08 4.79 13.20
N THR A 9 -1.09 3.92 13.43
CA THR A 9 -0.54 3.62 14.75
C THR A 9 0.32 4.80 15.17
N GLY A 10 1.19 5.29 14.27
CA GLY A 10 1.91 6.55 14.51
C GLY A 10 0.97 7.73 14.75
N GLN A 11 -0.10 7.87 13.96
CA GLN A 11 -1.11 8.92 14.18
C GLN A 11 -1.92 8.69 15.47
N TYR A 12 -2.30 7.45 15.79
CA TYR A 12 -3.02 7.10 17.02
C TYR A 12 -2.19 7.42 18.26
N GLU A 13 -0.91 7.02 18.25
CA GLU A 13 0.05 7.30 19.30
C GLU A 13 0.30 8.80 19.43
N PHE A 14 0.32 9.53 18.32
CA PHE A 14 0.47 10.99 18.34
C PHE A 14 -0.79 11.71 18.86
N VAL A 15 -1.99 11.23 18.52
CA VAL A 15 -3.25 11.80 19.02
C VAL A 15 -3.43 11.49 20.51
N GLY A 16 -3.10 10.27 20.95
CA GLY A 16 -3.12 9.92 22.37
C GLY A 16 -4.50 9.97 23.04
N GLU A 17 -5.59 9.85 22.26
CA GLU A 17 -6.97 10.05 22.73
C GLU A 17 -7.30 9.22 23.99
N ASN A 18 -6.83 7.97 24.05
CA ASN A 18 -7.08 7.05 25.16
C ASN A 18 -5.87 6.88 26.10
N ASN A 19 -4.99 7.88 26.19
CA ASN A 19 -3.80 7.76 27.02
C ASN A 19 -4.15 7.76 28.52
N PRO A 20 -3.77 6.72 29.29
CA PRO A 20 -4.08 6.62 30.72
C PRO A 20 -3.43 7.71 31.58
N VAL A 21 -2.36 8.37 31.11
CA VAL A 21 -1.77 9.51 31.84
C VAL A 21 -2.53 10.83 31.61
N GLY A 22 -3.46 10.84 30.66
CA GLY A 22 -4.32 11.98 30.33
C GLY A 22 -4.80 11.89 28.89
N ALA A 23 -6.11 12.00 28.67
CA ALA A 23 -6.69 11.98 27.33
C ALA A 23 -6.06 13.04 26.41
N PHE A 24 -5.79 12.66 25.17
CA PHE A 24 -5.11 13.49 24.16
C PHE A 24 -3.69 13.91 24.53
N THR A 25 -3.03 13.14 25.41
CA THR A 25 -1.59 13.24 25.65
C THR A 25 -0.86 12.30 24.69
N PRO A 26 -0.01 12.80 23.79
CA PRO A 26 0.74 11.96 22.85
C PRO A 26 1.64 10.95 23.58
N TYR A 27 1.77 9.76 23.01
CA TYR A 27 2.77 8.76 23.42
C TYR A 27 4.14 9.07 22.83
N ASN A 28 4.19 9.83 21.73
CA ASN A 28 5.40 10.13 20.96
C ASN A 28 5.51 11.64 20.68
N HIS A 29 6.75 12.11 20.48
CA HIS A 29 7.01 13.50 20.09
C HIS A 29 6.80 13.77 18.59
N PHE A 30 6.90 12.74 17.75
CA PHE A 30 6.69 12.82 16.30
C PHE A 30 6.14 11.50 15.77
N GLY A 31 5.46 11.55 14.62
CA GLY A 31 5.02 10.39 13.86
C GLY A 31 5.62 10.41 12.46
N SER A 32 5.73 9.24 11.84
CA SER A 32 6.15 9.11 10.44
C SER A 32 5.14 8.24 9.69
N GLY A 33 4.75 8.67 8.51
CA GLY A 33 3.81 7.96 7.64
C GLY A 33 3.53 8.73 6.36
N ASP A 34 3.15 8.01 5.31
CA ASP A 34 2.87 8.63 4.00
C ASP A 34 1.41 9.06 3.84
N ILE A 35 0.54 8.67 4.78
CA ILE A 35 -0.85 9.18 4.86
C ILE A 35 -0.85 10.39 5.79
N PRO A 36 -1.28 11.59 5.32
CA PRO A 36 -1.36 12.77 6.17
C PRO A 36 -2.40 12.60 7.28
N MET A 37 -2.24 13.35 8.37
CA MET A 37 -3.25 13.40 9.43
C MET A 37 -4.60 13.87 8.86
N SER A 38 -5.67 13.12 9.14
CA SER A 38 -7.02 13.52 8.74
C SER A 38 -7.49 14.76 9.51
N ALA A 39 -8.39 15.56 8.91
CA ALA A 39 -8.94 16.74 9.58
C ALA A 39 -9.65 16.41 10.91
N LEU A 40 -10.30 15.24 10.98
CA LEU A 40 -10.97 14.77 12.18
C LEU A 40 -9.97 14.48 13.32
N ASN A 41 -8.85 13.80 13.03
CA ASN A 41 -7.82 13.55 14.03
C ASN A 41 -7.05 14.82 14.39
N TYR A 42 -6.83 15.71 13.41
CA TYR A 42 -6.16 16.99 13.65
C TYR A 42 -6.96 17.87 14.63
N GLY A 43 -8.28 17.91 14.49
CA GLY A 43 -9.16 18.67 15.40
C GLY A 43 -9.22 18.14 16.83
N LYS A 44 -8.71 16.92 17.07
CA LYS A 44 -8.61 16.33 18.41
C LYS A 44 -7.31 16.68 19.13
N LEU A 45 -6.33 17.26 18.43
CA LEU A 45 -5.03 17.57 19.02
C LEU A 45 -5.15 18.75 19.99
N THR A 46 -4.59 18.59 21.17
CA THR A 46 -4.44 19.66 22.18
C THR A 46 -3.19 20.50 21.95
N GLN A 47 -2.25 19.98 21.15
CA GLN A 47 -0.98 20.59 20.81
C GLN A 47 -0.90 20.96 19.32
N GLN A 48 -0.03 21.91 18.98
CA GLN A 48 0.25 22.25 17.60
C GLN A 48 1.03 21.13 16.90
N MET A 49 0.66 20.85 15.65
CA MET A 49 1.32 19.87 14.79
C MET A 49 1.52 20.46 13.40
N VAL A 50 2.68 20.17 12.81
CA VAL A 50 3.01 20.48 11.42
C VAL A 50 3.38 19.20 10.67
N HIS A 51 3.05 19.16 9.38
CA HIS A 51 3.56 18.11 8.48
C HIS A 51 4.83 18.61 7.81
N ILE A 52 5.91 17.86 7.93
CA ILE A 52 7.20 18.17 7.29
C ILE A 52 7.51 17.05 6.28
N PRO A 53 7.47 17.33 4.96
CA PRO A 53 7.91 16.37 3.96
C PRO A 53 9.40 16.05 4.17
N PHE A 54 9.72 14.77 4.35
CA PHE A 54 11.10 14.34 4.57
C PHE A 54 11.70 13.70 3.31
N ILE A 55 11.02 12.70 2.73
CA ILE A 55 11.46 11.98 1.54
C ILE A 55 10.26 11.72 0.62
N MET A 56 10.50 11.78 -0.69
CA MET A 56 9.58 11.28 -1.71
C MET A 56 10.10 9.95 -2.25
N GLY A 57 9.28 8.89 -2.17
CA GLY A 57 9.60 7.57 -2.67
C GLY A 57 8.48 7.01 -3.55
N ALA A 58 8.85 6.20 -4.54
CA ALA A 58 7.89 5.51 -5.40
C ALA A 58 7.52 4.14 -4.80
N ILE A 59 6.25 3.74 -4.96
CA ILE A 59 5.80 2.38 -4.67
C ILE A 59 5.95 1.54 -5.94
N ALA A 60 6.66 0.42 -5.84
CA ALA A 60 6.82 -0.53 -6.94
C ALA A 60 5.94 -1.78 -6.73
N ILE A 61 5.53 -2.40 -7.83
CA ILE A 61 4.82 -3.68 -7.83
C ILE A 61 5.81 -4.78 -8.18
N PHE A 62 5.82 -5.83 -7.36
CA PHE A 62 6.63 -7.02 -7.58
C PHE A 62 5.76 -8.17 -8.10
N HIS A 63 6.33 -9.01 -8.96
CA HIS A 63 5.69 -10.22 -9.45
C HIS A 63 6.64 -11.41 -9.35
N SER A 64 6.07 -12.62 -9.35
CA SER A 64 6.82 -13.88 -9.32
C SER A 64 6.78 -14.64 -10.65
N VAL A 65 6.43 -13.97 -11.76
CA VAL A 65 6.55 -14.56 -13.10
C VAL A 65 8.01 -14.96 -13.34
N PRO A 66 8.29 -16.22 -13.72
CA PRO A 66 9.65 -16.67 -13.97
C PRO A 66 10.31 -15.88 -15.10
N THR A 67 11.58 -15.52 -14.93
CA THR A 67 12.37 -14.81 -15.96
C THR A 67 12.45 -15.60 -17.29
N SER A 68 12.37 -16.92 -17.23
CA SER A 68 12.27 -17.78 -18.42
C SER A 68 11.00 -17.55 -19.24
N ALA A 69 9.89 -17.19 -18.58
CA ALA A 69 8.63 -16.88 -19.23
C ALA A 69 8.60 -15.45 -19.80
N THR A 70 9.43 -14.54 -19.30
CA THR A 70 9.52 -13.16 -19.79
C THR A 70 10.63 -12.94 -20.82
N GLY A 71 11.44 -13.97 -21.09
CA GLY A 71 12.62 -13.86 -21.95
C GLY A 71 13.66 -12.87 -21.40
N GLY A 72 13.73 -12.70 -20.09
CA GLY A 72 14.60 -11.70 -19.45
C GLY A 72 14.07 -10.27 -19.42
N SER A 73 12.88 -10.02 -19.99
CA SER A 73 12.26 -8.70 -19.98
C SER A 73 11.45 -8.44 -18.70
N ASN A 74 11.22 -7.17 -18.38
CA ASN A 74 10.30 -6.77 -17.32
C ASN A 74 8.85 -6.99 -17.77
N VAL A 75 7.95 -7.30 -16.81
CA VAL A 75 6.52 -7.34 -17.08
C VAL A 75 5.93 -5.93 -16.94
N SER A 76 5.32 -5.45 -18.01
CA SER A 76 4.62 -4.17 -18.08
C SER A 76 3.15 -4.34 -17.70
N LEU A 77 2.70 -3.55 -16.73
CA LEU A 77 1.30 -3.52 -16.28
C LEU A 77 0.83 -2.07 -16.22
N THR A 78 -0.32 -1.78 -16.82
CA THR A 78 -0.99 -0.48 -16.64
C THR A 78 -1.78 -0.45 -15.34
N SER A 79 -2.11 0.75 -14.87
CA SER A 79 -2.97 0.94 -13.68
C SER A 79 -4.30 0.20 -13.80
N CYS A 80 -4.93 0.21 -14.98
CA CYS A 80 -6.19 -0.49 -15.24
C CYS A 80 -6.05 -2.02 -15.13
N VAL A 81 -5.00 -2.60 -15.72
CA VAL A 81 -4.74 -4.04 -15.63
C VAL A 81 -4.43 -4.44 -14.20
N LEU A 82 -3.62 -3.65 -13.49
CA LEU A 82 -3.31 -3.88 -12.08
C LEU A 82 -4.57 -3.84 -11.21
N ALA A 83 -5.46 -2.85 -11.42
CA ALA A 83 -6.73 -2.76 -10.71
C ALA A 83 -7.59 -4.01 -10.91
N LYS A 84 -7.71 -4.49 -12.16
CA LYS A 84 -8.43 -5.73 -12.48
C LYS A 84 -7.81 -6.97 -11.84
N ILE A 85 -6.49 -7.03 -11.70
CA ILE A 85 -5.79 -8.12 -10.98
C ILE A 85 -6.16 -8.10 -9.50
N PHE A 86 -6.04 -6.93 -8.86
CA PHE A 86 -6.33 -6.78 -7.42
C PHE A 86 -7.82 -6.97 -7.10
N SER A 87 -8.72 -6.62 -8.03
CA SER A 87 -10.16 -6.88 -7.94
C SER A 87 -10.58 -8.28 -8.41
N ARG A 88 -9.63 -9.16 -8.72
CA ARG A 88 -9.85 -10.55 -9.17
C ARG A 88 -10.66 -10.72 -10.46
N GLN A 89 -10.72 -9.68 -11.30
CA GLN A 89 -11.28 -9.79 -12.66
C GLN A 89 -10.28 -10.44 -13.63
N ILE A 90 -8.97 -10.20 -13.42
CA ILE A 90 -7.89 -10.91 -14.10
C ILE A 90 -7.24 -11.85 -13.09
N THR A 91 -7.30 -13.15 -13.35
CA THR A 91 -6.84 -14.19 -12.41
C THR A 91 -5.69 -15.03 -12.91
N THR A 92 -5.27 -14.87 -14.17
CA THR A 92 -4.18 -15.65 -14.78
C THR A 92 -3.21 -14.77 -15.57
N TRP A 93 -1.95 -15.17 -15.64
CA TRP A 93 -0.89 -14.42 -16.33
C TRP A 93 -1.00 -14.45 -17.85
N ASP A 94 -1.72 -15.41 -18.42
CA ASP A 94 -1.97 -15.56 -19.86
C ASP A 94 -3.21 -14.79 -20.35
N HIS A 95 -3.81 -13.95 -19.49
CA HIS A 95 -4.94 -13.11 -19.84
C HIS A 95 -4.63 -12.18 -21.01
N ALA A 96 -5.62 -11.95 -21.89
CA ALA A 96 -5.45 -11.17 -23.12
C ALA A 96 -4.89 -9.76 -22.86
N ASP A 97 -5.45 -9.03 -21.88
CA ASP A 97 -4.98 -7.69 -21.50
C ASP A 97 -3.49 -7.67 -21.06
N ILE A 98 -3.00 -8.73 -20.40
CA ILE A 98 -1.59 -8.81 -19.97
C ILE A 98 -0.69 -9.11 -21.18
N LYS A 99 -1.09 -10.06 -22.04
CA LYS A 99 -0.32 -10.42 -23.24
C LYS A 99 -0.25 -9.28 -24.26
N ALA A 100 -1.32 -8.48 -24.38
CA ALA A 100 -1.32 -7.30 -25.24
C ALA A 100 -0.22 -6.29 -24.84
N LEU A 101 0.04 -6.16 -23.54
CA LEU A 101 1.11 -5.31 -23.00
C LEU A 101 2.48 -5.99 -23.01
N ASN A 102 2.51 -7.32 -23.06
CA ASN A 102 3.73 -8.13 -22.96
C ASN A 102 3.75 -9.20 -24.06
N PRO A 103 3.98 -8.84 -25.33
CA PRO A 103 3.96 -9.81 -26.43
C PRO A 103 5.00 -10.92 -26.29
N SER A 104 6.10 -10.67 -25.57
CA SER A 104 7.16 -11.65 -25.27
C SER A 104 6.87 -12.53 -24.05
N LEU A 105 5.78 -12.29 -23.31
CA LEU A 105 5.41 -13.08 -22.15
C LEU A 105 4.80 -14.42 -22.57
N SER A 106 5.53 -15.50 -22.28
CA SER A 106 5.15 -16.89 -22.54
C SER A 106 4.91 -17.66 -21.23
N ALA A 107 3.96 -17.19 -20.42
CA ALA A 107 3.52 -17.93 -19.24
C ALA A 107 2.73 -19.19 -19.63
N PRO A 108 2.89 -20.34 -18.93
CA PRO A 108 2.03 -21.50 -19.15
C PRO A 108 0.54 -21.14 -19.05
N ALA A 109 -0.29 -21.73 -19.91
CA ALA A 109 -1.71 -21.45 -19.93
C ALA A 109 -2.36 -21.72 -18.56
N GLY A 110 -3.22 -20.81 -18.11
CA GLY A 110 -3.91 -20.93 -16.82
C GLY A 110 -3.02 -20.69 -15.59
N THR A 111 -1.79 -20.15 -15.74
CA THR A 111 -0.94 -19.81 -14.59
C THR A 111 -1.64 -18.79 -13.70
N ALA A 112 -2.10 -19.23 -12.53
CA ALA A 112 -2.90 -18.41 -11.62
C ALA A 112 -2.09 -17.27 -10.99
N ILE A 113 -2.74 -16.11 -10.84
CA ILE A 113 -2.23 -14.95 -10.11
C ILE A 113 -2.66 -15.06 -8.64
N LYS A 114 -1.66 -15.06 -7.75
CA LYS A 114 -1.88 -14.94 -6.30
C LYS A 114 -1.60 -13.50 -5.89
N VAL A 115 -2.67 -12.74 -5.63
CA VAL A 115 -2.56 -11.37 -5.12
C VAL A 115 -2.13 -11.40 -3.66
N VAL A 116 -1.04 -10.70 -3.36
CA VAL A 116 -0.55 -10.48 -1.99
C VAL A 116 -0.69 -8.99 -1.69
N ARG A 117 -1.25 -8.67 -0.54
CA ARG A 117 -1.36 -7.30 -0.03
C ARG A 117 -1.04 -7.27 1.46
N ARG A 118 -0.74 -6.09 1.99
CA ARG A 118 -0.64 -5.90 3.44
C ARG A 118 -2.02 -6.03 4.08
N VAL A 119 -2.08 -6.73 5.20
CA VAL A 119 -3.32 -6.99 5.95
C VAL A 119 -3.47 -6.00 7.11
N LEU A 120 -2.37 -5.77 7.83
CA LEU A 120 -2.26 -4.68 8.78
C LEU A 120 -2.02 -3.41 7.99
N GLY A 121 -2.61 -2.31 8.43
CA GLY A 121 -2.66 -1.16 7.58
C GLY A 121 -1.26 -0.56 7.36
N SER A 122 -1.14 0.09 6.23
CA SER A 122 0.13 0.54 5.72
C SER A 122 -0.14 1.66 4.76
N SER A 123 0.65 2.71 4.86
CA SER A 123 0.59 3.81 3.89
C SER A 123 0.83 3.41 2.44
N SER A 124 1.49 2.27 2.17
CA SER A 124 1.64 1.77 0.79
C SER A 124 0.41 1.02 0.24
N THR A 125 -0.70 0.95 1.01
CA THR A 125 -1.93 0.24 0.63
C THR A 125 -3.09 1.17 0.30
N ALA A 126 -2.99 2.47 0.64
CA ALA A 126 -4.10 3.43 0.69
C ALA A 126 -5.09 3.36 -0.49
#